data_AF-A0A5C6V044-F1
#
_entry.id   AF-A0A5C6V044-F1
#
_cell.length_a   1.000
_cell.length_b   1.000
_cell.length_c   1.000
_cell.angle_alpha   90.00
_cell.angle_beta   90.00
_cell.angle_gamma   90.00
#
_symmetry.space_group_name_H-M   'P 1'
#
loop_
_entity.id
_entity.type
_entity.pdbx_description
1 polymer ?
#
loop_
_entity_poly.entity_id
_entity_poly.type
_entity_poly.pdbx_seq_one_letter_code
_entity_poly.pdbx_strand_id
1 'polypeptide(L)' 'MASVDKIRYEIIEKIMSIENKAFLEALDQLIATSQQNENVYPLNEFQKQLLLMSEEDIKYGSTITQEELLKRKKQWLNDK' A
#
# COMPACT_ATOMS: atom_id res chain seq x y z
N MET A 1 -25.57 -6.45 3.37
CA MET A 1 -25.02 -6.05 2.06
C MET A 1 -23.51 -6.16 2.16
N ALA A 2 -22.82 -6.82 1.22
CA ALA A 2 -21.36 -6.81 1.20
C ALA A 2 -20.91 -5.36 1.01
N SER A 3 -20.07 -4.84 1.92
CA SER A 3 -19.48 -3.52 1.71
C SER A 3 -18.57 -3.57 0.48
N VAL A 4 -18.43 -2.44 -0.20
CA VAL A 4 -17.49 -2.31 -1.34
C VAL A 4 -16.09 -2.76 -0.94
N ASP A 5 -15.69 -2.53 0.31
CA ASP A 5 -14.39 -2.94 0.85
C ASP A 5 -14.24 -4.46 0.94
N LYS A 6 -15.30 -5.18 1.32
CA LYS A 6 -15.29 -6.65 1.32
C LYS A 6 -15.08 -7.21 -0.09
N ILE A 7 -15.75 -6.61 -1.08
CA ILE A 7 -15.62 -7.00 -2.49
C ILE A 7 -14.18 -6.75 -2.99
N ARG A 8 -13.58 -5.59 -2.65
CA ARG A 8 -12.18 -5.29 -3.01
C ARG A 8 -11.21 -6.27 -2.38
N TYR A 9 -11.38 -6.58 -1.10
CA TYR A 9 -10.53 -7.53 -0.39
C TYR A 9 -10.56 -8.92 -1.04
N GLU A 10 -11.75 -9.46 -1.31
CA GLU A 10 -11.92 -10.76 -1.96
C GLU A 10 -11.32 -10.80 -3.38
N ILE A 11 -11.35 -9.68 -4.11
CA ILE A 11 -10.71 -9.57 -5.43
C ILE A 11 -9.17 -9.61 -5.29
N ILE A 12 -8.60 -8.89 -4.32
CA ILE A 12 -7.15 -8.89 -4.08
C ILE A 12 -6.67 -10.30 -3.74
N GLU A 13 -7.35 -11.02 -2.86
CA GLU A 13 -6.99 -12.41 -2.53
C GLU A 13 -6.98 -13.32 -3.75
N LYS A 14 -7.99 -13.19 -4.63
CA LYS A 14 -8.05 -13.97 -5.87
C LYS A 14 -6.89 -13.63 -6.81
N ILE A 15 -6.59 -12.33 -7.00
CA ILE A 15 -5.47 -11.87 -7.83
C ILE A 15 -4.14 -12.44 -7.34
N MET A 16 -3.92 -12.43 -6.02
CA MET A 16 -2.69 -12.96 -5.40
C MET A 16 -2.50 -14.47 -5.61
N SER A 17 -3.56 -15.22 -5.90
CA SER A 17 -3.51 -16.67 -6.14
C SER A 17 -3.35 -17.05 -7.62
N ILE A 18 -3.40 -16.09 -8.54
CA ILE A 18 -3.29 -16.36 -9.98
C ILE A 18 -1.81 -16.44 -10.38
N GLU A 19 -1.40 -17.58 -10.92
CA GLU A 19 -0.04 -17.78 -11.47
C GLU A 19 0.03 -17.53 -12.99
N ASN A 20 -1.12 -17.49 -13.68
CA ASN A 20 -1.17 -17.35 -15.13
C ASN A 20 -0.90 -15.89 -15.55
N LYS A 21 0.28 -15.65 -16.11
CA LYS A 21 0.71 -14.34 -16.63
C LYS A 21 -0.24 -13.74 -17.67
N ALA A 22 -0.69 -14.53 -18.65
CA ALA A 22 -1.57 -14.03 -19.71
C ALA A 22 -2.93 -13.60 -19.16
N PHE A 23 -3.42 -14.28 -18.11
CA PHE A 23 -4.62 -13.87 -17.41
C PHE A 23 -4.43 -12.54 -16.67
N LEU A 24 -3.31 -12.38 -15.96
CA LEU A 24 -2.99 -11.11 -15.27
C LEU A 24 -2.86 -9.95 -16.26
N GLU A 25 -2.26 -10.18 -17.43
CA GLU A 25 -2.14 -9.17 -18.49
C GLU A 25 -3.52 -8.77 -19.07
N ALA A 26 -4.40 -9.74 -19.32
CA ALA A 26 -5.76 -9.44 -19.77
C ALA A 26 -6.58 -8.72 -18.69
N LEU A 27 -6.37 -9.07 -17.41
CA LEU A 27 -7.02 -8.41 -16.28
C LEU A 27 -6.56 -6.97 -16.11
N ASP A 28 -5.26 -6.71 -16.26
CA ASP A 28 -4.68 -5.36 -16.23
C ASP A 28 -5.27 -4.47 -17.33
N GLN A 29 -5.34 -5.00 -18.56
CA GLN A 29 -6.00 -4.30 -19.68
C GLN A 29 -7.47 -4.03 -19.41
N LEU A 30 -8.21 -4.99 -18.85
CA LEU A 30 -9.61 -4.82 -18.48
C LEU A 30 -9.77 -3.68 -17.45
N ILE A 31 -8.95 -3.66 -16.41
CA ILE A 31 -8.97 -2.62 -15.38
C ILE A 31 -8.62 -1.25 -15.98
N ALA A 32 -7.62 -1.17 -16.86
CA ALA A 32 -7.24 0.07 -17.52
C ALA A 32 -8.36 0.65 -18.41
N THR A 33 -9.20 -0.20 -19.01
CA THR A 33 -10.35 0.23 -19.82
C THR A 33 -11.58 0.58 -19.00
N SER A 34 -11.70 0.06 -17.77
CA SER A 34 -12.72 0.50 -16.84
C SER A 34 -12.34 1.91 -16.40
N GLN A 35 -13.14 2.92 -16.78
CA GLN A 35 -12.88 4.33 -16.46
C GLN A 35 -12.36 4.46 -15.02
N GLN A 36 -11.06 4.71 -14.88
CA GLN A 36 -10.55 5.36 -13.69
C GLN A 36 -11.18 6.74 -13.74
N ASN A 37 -12.28 6.93 -13.02
CA ASN A 37 -12.49 8.27 -12.50
C ASN A 37 -11.15 8.62 -11.83
N GLU A 38 -10.51 9.69 -12.28
CA GLU A 38 -9.37 10.36 -11.64
C GLU A 38 -9.76 10.88 -10.25
N ASN A 39 -10.53 10.11 -9.51
CA ASN A 39 -10.84 10.31 -8.13
C ASN A 39 -9.55 9.96 -7.41
N VAL A 40 -8.70 10.99 -7.28
CA VAL A 40 -7.73 11.16 -6.20
C VAL A 40 -8.22 10.34 -5.01
N TYR A 41 -7.50 9.27 -4.69
CA TYR A 41 -7.89 8.38 -3.61
C TYR A 41 -8.07 9.24 -2.35
N PRO A 42 -9.29 9.38 -1.81
CA PRO A 42 -9.51 10.26 -0.68
C PRO A 42 -8.89 9.59 0.54
N LEU A 43 -7.80 10.16 1.02
CA LEU A 43 -7.19 9.73 2.27
C LEU A 43 -8.19 9.95 3.41
N ASN A 44 -8.33 8.96 4.28
CA ASN A 44 -9.08 9.14 5.52
C ASN A 44 -8.30 10.03 6.50
N GLU A 45 -8.97 10.55 7.54
CA GLU A 45 -8.34 11.47 8.49
C GLU A 45 -7.13 10.87 9.20
N PHE A 46 -7.17 9.57 9.52
CA PHE A 46 -6.04 8.87 10.12
C PHE A 46 -4.81 8.82 9.19
N GLN A 47 -5.01 8.55 7.90
CA GLN A 47 -3.96 8.55 6.90
C GLN A 47 -3.37 9.95 6.69
N LYS A 48 -4.20 10.99 6.71
CA LYS A 48 -3.73 12.38 6.65
C LYS A 48 -2.87 12.73 7.88
N GLN A 49 -3.29 12.29 9.07
CA GLN A 49 -2.51 12.49 10.31
C GLN A 49 -1.14 11.82 10.24
N LEU A 50 -1.06 10.58 9.74
CA LEU A 50 0.23 9.89 9.56
C LEU A 50 1.17 10.65 8.61
N LEU A 51 0.64 11.24 7.54
CA LEU A 51 1.43 12.05 6.62
C LEU A 51 1.90 13.35 7.29
N LEU A 52 1.03 14.03 8.04
CA LEU A 52 1.40 15.23 8.81
C LEU A 52 2.52 14.95 9.82
N MET A 53 2.44 13.84 10.55
CA MET A 53 3.50 13.42 11.46
C MET A 53 4.82 13.18 10.71
N SER A 54 4.75 12.59 9.52
CA SER A 54 5.93 12.37 8.68
C SER A 54 6.54 13.70 8.19
N GLU A 55 5.72 14.68 7.83
CA GLU A 55 6.17 16.02 7.46
C GLU A 55 6.85 16.74 8.63
N GLU A 56 6.33 16.60 9.85
CA GLU A 56 6.96 17.13 11.06
C GLU A 56 8.30 16.45 11.35
N ASP A 57 8.37 15.12 11.22
CA ASP A 57 9.62 14.38 11.40
C ASP A 57 10.70 14.82 10.40
N ILE A 58 10.34 15.07 9.15
CA ILE A 58 11.25 15.61 8.13
C ILE A 58 11.67 17.04 8.50
N LYS A 59 10.73 17.89 8.90
CA LYS A 59 10.98 19.29 9.26
C LYS A 59 11.94 19.43 10.45
N TYR A 60 11.80 18.58 11.46
CA TYR A 60 12.63 18.61 12.67
C TYR A 60 13.86 17.70 12.58
N GLY A 61 14.07 16.99 11.46
CA GLY A 61 15.20 16.09 11.30
C GLY A 61 15.12 14.84 12.18
N SER A 62 13.91 14.46 12.62
CA SER A 62 13.61 13.21 13.33
C SER A 62 13.64 11.99 12.41
N THR A 63 14.50 12.02 11.38
CA THR A 63 14.68 10.96 10.40
C THR A 63 15.94 10.17 10.72
N ILE A 64 15.91 8.87 10.47
CA ILE A 64 17.11 8.02 10.55
C ILE A 64 17.64 7.72 9.15
N THR A 65 18.92 7.46 9.06
CA THR A 65 19.54 7.01 7.81
C THR A 65 19.11 5.59 7.46
N GLN A 66 19.20 5.24 6.17
CA GLN A 66 18.92 3.89 5.71
C GLN A 66 19.80 2.84 6.40
N GLU A 67 21.07 3.17 6.69
CA GLU A 67 22.00 2.27 7.38
C GLU A 67 21.56 1.99 8.83
N GLU A 68 21.11 3.01 9.55
CA GLU A 68 20.59 2.87 10.91
C GLU A 68 19.29 2.04 10.94
N LEU A 69 18.40 2.26 9.98
CA LEU A 69 17.18 1.46 9.81
C LEU A 69 17.52 -0.02 9.59
N LEU A 70 18.47 -0.31 8.69
CA LEU A 70 18.92 -1.67 8.40
C LEU A 70 19.54 -2.34 9.63
N LYS A 71 20.32 -1.61 10.43
CA LYS A 71 20.91 -2.12 11.68
C LYS A 71 19.82 -2.49 12.68
N ARG A 72 18.82 -1.63 12.89
CA ARG A 72 17.67 -1.90 13.78
C ARG A 72 16.87 -3.11 13.30
N LYS A 73 16.61 -3.20 12.00
CA LYS A 73 15.90 -4.35 11.40
C LYS A 73 16.65 -5.66 11.66
N LYS A 74 17.98 -5.67 11.51
CA LYS A 74 18.81 -6.86 11.77
C LYS A 74 18.78 -7.27 13.24
N GLN A 75 18.82 -6.31 14.16
CA GLN A 75 18.69 -6.58 15.60
C GLN A 75 17.33 -7.20 15.92
N TRP A 76 16.23 -6.60 15.46
CA TRP A 76 14.89 -7.13 15.67
C TRP A 76 14.68 -8.54 15.12
N LEU A 77 15.30 -8.86 13.98
CA LEU A 77 15.24 -10.20 13.39
C LEU A 77 16.05 -11.24 14.17
N ASN A 78 17.12 -10.83 14.84
CA ASN A 78 17.98 -11.71 15.64
C ASN A 78 17.47 -11.89 17.08
N ASP A 79 16.60 -11.01 17.56
CA ASP A 79 15.93 -11.09 18.87
C ASP A 79 14.70 -12.04 18.84
N LYS A 80 14.52 -12.78 17.74
CA LYS A 80 13.54 -13.86 17.57
C LYS A 80 14.24 -15.20 17.40
#